data_AF-A0AAX3PS71-F1
#
_entry.id   AF-A0AAX3PS71-F1
#
_cell.length_a   1.000
_cell.length_b   1.000
_cell.length_c   1.000
_cell.angle_alpha   90.00
_cell.angle_beta   90.00
_cell.angle_gamma   90.00
#
_symmetry.space_group_name_H-M   'P 1'
#
loop_
_entity.id
_entity.type
_entity.pdbx_description
1 polymer ?
#
loop_
_entity_poly.entity_id
_entity_poly.type
_entity_poly.pdbx_seq_one_letter_code
_entity_poly.pdbx_strand_id
1 'polypeptide(L)'
;MSHTGLEKLKMQEIGYVIKNFLPDSNVSRIDWDYKSNDQSIIWLHKPYFEQRFNDGSVETVRKGVFRSNVLGVQTTYLQDRKYELPWSVIYKGGMAKFGVTEIQFHPNLPDIDIIDSSQCFGSEYQNCAFNPIQSLKRVGVNSKMICQDSFGSGSNFQKVYLLTSSNKKPTYAIYSMSTGSGGSSTDFILISNFI
;
A
#
# COMPACT_ATOMS: atom_id res chain seq x y z
N MET A 1 4.23 17.58 12.26
CA MET A 1 3.78 18.72 11.45
C MET A 1 2.40 18.41 10.88
N SER A 2 1.40 19.29 10.93
CA SER A 2 0.08 19.01 10.30
C SER A 2 0.23 19.04 8.78
N HIS A 3 -0.08 17.95 8.10
CA HIS A 3 0.04 17.88 6.65
C HIS A 3 -1.16 18.53 6.00
N THR A 4 -1.02 19.84 5.77
CA THR A 4 -1.99 20.69 5.06
C THR A 4 -2.51 19.97 3.83
N GLY A 5 -3.80 19.66 3.83
CA GLY A 5 -4.51 19.09 2.69
C GLY A 5 -4.99 17.65 2.85
N LEU A 6 -4.48 16.87 3.81
CA LEU A 6 -4.95 15.50 4.03
C LEU A 6 -6.45 15.49 4.39
N GLU A 7 -6.86 16.40 5.27
CA GLU A 7 -8.26 16.64 5.63
C GLU A 7 -9.17 17.00 4.44
N LYS A 8 -8.62 17.51 3.33
CA LYS A 8 -9.36 17.85 2.11
C LYS A 8 -9.56 16.66 1.17
N LEU A 9 -8.78 15.59 1.35
CA LEU A 9 -8.95 14.37 0.54
C LEU A 9 -10.28 13.71 0.88
N LYS A 10 -10.97 13.21 -0.14
CA LYS A 10 -12.16 12.39 0.06
C LYS A 10 -11.74 10.99 0.48
N MET A 11 -12.43 10.44 1.46
CA MET A 11 -12.28 9.05 1.84
C MET A 11 -12.76 8.14 0.71
N GLN A 12 -12.00 7.09 0.42
CA GLN A 12 -12.31 6.11 -0.60
C GLN A 12 -12.31 4.69 -0.04
N GLU A 13 -13.04 3.80 -0.69
CA GLU A 13 -12.96 2.36 -0.40
C GLU A 13 -11.69 1.78 -1.06
N ILE A 14 -10.91 0.98 -0.31
CA ILE A 14 -9.55 0.56 -0.70
C ILE A 14 -9.50 -0.14 -2.07
N GLY A 15 -10.55 -0.88 -2.42
CA GLY A 15 -10.66 -1.58 -3.70
C GLY A 15 -10.58 -0.63 -4.90
N TYR A 16 -11.22 0.55 -4.82
CA TYR A 16 -11.13 1.56 -5.88
C TYR A 16 -9.71 2.09 -6.04
N VAL A 17 -9.04 2.35 -4.91
CA VAL A 17 -7.65 2.82 -4.91
C VAL A 17 -6.75 1.77 -5.57
N ILE A 18 -6.75 0.53 -5.06
CA ILE A 18 -5.91 -0.54 -5.63
C ILE A 18 -6.22 -0.75 -7.12
N LYS A 19 -7.49 -0.76 -7.54
CA LYS A 19 -7.87 -0.89 -8.96
C LYS A 19 -7.30 0.22 -9.83
N ASN A 20 -7.28 1.46 -9.35
CA ASN A 20 -6.70 2.58 -10.09
C ASN A 20 -5.18 2.42 -10.31
N PHE A 21 -4.50 1.74 -9.38
CA PHE A 21 -3.07 1.45 -9.47
C PHE A 21 -2.73 0.20 -10.28
N LEU A 22 -3.70 -0.66 -10.59
CA LEU A 22 -3.48 -1.72 -11.57
C LEU A 22 -3.07 -1.10 -12.92
N PRO A 23 -1.94 -1.53 -13.53
CA PRO A 23 -1.49 -1.03 -14.81
C PRO A 23 -2.52 -1.31 -15.90
N ASP A 24 -2.70 -0.35 -16.82
CA ASP A 24 -3.52 -0.57 -18.02
C ASP A 24 -2.84 -1.60 -18.94
N SER A 25 -3.61 -2.28 -19.78
CA SER A 25 -3.10 -3.40 -20.59
C SER A 25 -1.96 -3.03 -21.55
N ASN A 26 -1.82 -1.76 -21.92
CA ASN A 26 -0.75 -1.23 -22.78
C ASN A 26 0.49 -0.73 -22.01
N VAL A 27 0.46 -0.74 -20.67
CA VAL A 27 1.58 -0.30 -19.84
C VAL A 27 2.62 -1.42 -19.75
N SER A 28 3.76 -1.21 -20.40
CA SER A 28 4.89 -2.14 -20.36
C SER A 28 5.65 -2.07 -19.03
N ARG A 29 5.80 -0.87 -18.46
CA ARG A 29 6.54 -0.60 -17.22
C ARG A 29 5.87 0.52 -16.42
N ILE A 30 5.91 0.40 -15.09
CA ILE A 30 5.50 1.46 -14.17
C ILE A 30 6.71 2.33 -13.83
N ASP A 31 6.64 3.63 -14.11
CA ASP A 31 7.66 4.60 -13.77
C ASP A 31 7.29 5.37 -12.48
N TRP A 32 8.24 6.14 -11.95
CA TRP A 32 8.07 6.82 -10.66
C TRP A 32 6.99 7.89 -10.67
N ASP A 33 6.61 8.42 -11.83
CA ASP A 33 5.55 9.41 -12.02
C ASP A 33 4.17 8.79 -12.31
N TYR A 34 4.08 7.46 -12.35
CA TYR A 34 2.81 6.76 -12.55
C TYR A 34 1.77 7.27 -11.54
N LYS A 35 0.60 7.69 -12.04
CA LYS A 35 -0.50 8.27 -11.23
C LYS A 35 -0.11 9.50 -10.39
N SER A 36 0.97 10.20 -10.75
CA SER A 36 1.44 11.40 -10.02
C SER A 36 0.42 12.56 -9.98
N ASN A 37 -0.46 12.63 -10.98
CA ASN A 37 -1.53 13.64 -11.08
C ASN A 37 -2.86 13.20 -10.43
N ASP A 38 -2.89 12.07 -9.72
CA ASP A 38 -4.08 11.62 -9.01
C ASP A 38 -4.41 12.58 -7.85
N GLN A 39 -5.54 13.28 -7.96
CA GLN A 39 -5.98 14.27 -6.98
C GLN A 39 -6.40 13.67 -5.63
N SER A 40 -6.55 12.34 -5.56
CA SER A 40 -6.85 11.66 -4.31
C SER A 40 -5.61 11.30 -3.48
N ILE A 41 -4.42 11.67 -3.95
CA ILE A 41 -3.13 11.35 -3.33
C ILE A 41 -2.32 12.62 -3.16
N ILE A 42 -1.76 12.80 -1.96
CA ILE A 42 -0.74 13.80 -1.71
C ILE A 42 0.61 13.10 -1.78
N TRP A 43 1.40 13.40 -2.80
CA TRP A 43 2.76 12.87 -2.95
C TRP A 43 3.73 13.64 -2.08
N LEU A 44 4.58 12.89 -1.38
CA LEU A 44 5.41 13.42 -0.29
C LEU A 44 6.86 13.56 -0.73
N HIS A 45 7.36 12.59 -1.49
CA HIS A 45 8.68 12.66 -2.12
C HIS A 45 8.61 13.43 -3.45
N LYS A 46 9.67 14.16 -3.77
CA LYS A 46 9.83 14.90 -5.04
C LYS A 46 11.20 14.59 -5.67
N PRO A 47 11.27 13.85 -6.79
CA PRO A 47 10.25 12.94 -7.34
C PRO A 47 10.21 11.58 -6.63
N TYR A 48 11.34 11.15 -6.07
CA TYR A 48 11.56 9.93 -5.30
C TYR A 48 12.82 10.13 -4.45
N PHE A 49 13.09 9.22 -3.52
CA PHE A 49 14.31 9.15 -2.72
C PHE A 49 15.09 7.90 -3.12
N GLU A 50 16.34 8.03 -3.55
CA GLU A 50 17.23 6.91 -3.87
C GLU A 50 18.37 6.87 -2.85
N GLN A 51 18.58 5.72 -2.23
CA GLN A 51 19.65 5.48 -1.27
C GLN A 51 20.51 4.29 -1.71
N ARG A 52 21.83 4.46 -1.60
CA ARG A 52 22.81 3.39 -1.76
C ARG A 52 23.28 2.92 -0.38
N PHE A 53 23.22 1.62 -0.14
CA PHE A 53 23.69 1.02 1.11
C PHE A 53 25.15 0.59 1.03
N ASN A 54 25.75 0.32 2.20
CA ASN A 54 27.16 -0.06 2.33
C ASN A 54 27.50 -1.39 1.62
N ASP A 55 26.52 -2.27 1.43
CA ASP A 55 26.65 -3.53 0.69
C ASP A 55 26.57 -3.36 -0.84
N GLY A 56 26.42 -2.12 -1.32
CA GLY A 56 26.32 -1.77 -2.73
C GLY A 56 24.92 -1.87 -3.32
N SER A 57 23.92 -2.34 -2.54
CA SER A 57 22.52 -2.33 -2.95
C SER A 57 21.98 -0.89 -3.05
N VAL A 58 20.95 -0.73 -3.89
CA VAL A 58 20.28 0.56 -4.11
C VAL A 58 18.79 0.34 -3.94
N GLU A 59 18.16 1.19 -3.13
CA GLU A 59 16.71 1.25 -2.98
C GLU A 59 16.22 2.63 -3.41
N THR A 60 15.15 2.66 -4.19
CA THR A 60 14.44 3.89 -4.54
C THR A 60 13.01 3.80 -4.01
N VAL A 61 12.52 4.88 -3.40
CA VAL A 61 11.20 4.97 -2.78
C VAL A 61 10.48 6.25 -3.15
N ARG A 62 9.19 6.15 -3.52
CA ARG A 62 8.27 7.30 -3.61
C ARG A 62 7.04 7.04 -2.76
N LYS A 63 6.78 7.92 -1.79
CA LYS A 63 5.64 7.82 -0.87
C LYS A 63 4.56 8.83 -1.22
N GLY A 64 3.30 8.38 -1.23
CA GLY A 64 2.10 9.20 -1.28
C GLY A 64 1.13 8.81 -0.18
N VAL A 65 0.25 9.73 0.22
CA VAL A 65 -0.78 9.47 1.24
C VAL A 65 -2.18 9.77 0.72
N PHE A 66 -3.15 9.01 1.20
CA PHE A 66 -4.55 9.12 0.86
C PHE A 66 -5.44 8.74 2.05
N ARG A 67 -6.75 9.02 1.93
CA ARG A 67 -7.76 8.63 2.93
C ARG A 67 -8.55 7.43 2.45
N SER A 68 -8.59 6.36 3.25
CA SER A 68 -9.24 5.12 2.85
C SER A 68 -9.94 4.42 4.00
N ASN A 69 -10.90 3.57 3.63
CA ASN A 69 -11.53 2.58 4.49
C ASN A 69 -11.53 1.21 3.79
N VAL A 70 -11.76 0.15 4.56
CA VAL A 70 -11.96 -1.20 4.04
C VAL A 70 -13.35 -1.67 4.43
N LEU A 71 -14.22 -1.84 3.44
CA LEU A 71 -15.62 -2.23 3.61
C LEU A 71 -16.38 -1.29 4.56
N GLY A 72 -16.10 0.01 4.49
CA GLY A 72 -16.66 1.03 5.39
C GLY A 72 -15.94 1.17 6.74
N VAL A 73 -14.97 0.31 7.06
CA VAL A 73 -14.23 0.35 8.33
C VAL A 73 -12.97 1.19 8.17
N GLN A 74 -12.84 2.22 9.01
CA GLN A 74 -11.69 3.12 9.04
C GLN A 74 -10.62 2.59 10.00
N THR A 75 -9.37 2.70 9.59
CA THR A 75 -8.23 2.54 10.49
C THR A 75 -8.05 3.81 11.31
N THR A 76 -7.77 3.65 12.61
CA THR A 76 -7.70 4.78 13.55
C THR A 76 -6.55 4.63 14.52
N TYR A 77 -6.06 5.74 15.05
CA TYR A 77 -5.06 5.76 16.12
C TYR A 77 -5.53 6.65 17.29
N LEU A 78 -5.12 6.28 18.50
CA LEU A 78 -5.37 7.01 19.74
C LEU A 78 -4.11 7.78 20.15
N GLN A 79 -4.24 9.10 20.31
CA GLN A 79 -3.20 9.94 20.92
C GLN A 79 -3.79 10.66 22.13
N ASP A 80 -4.25 11.90 21.96
CA ASP A 80 -5.08 12.62 22.95
C ASP A 80 -6.59 12.33 22.74
N ARG A 81 -6.97 11.95 21.52
CA ARG A 81 -8.28 11.46 21.12
C ARG A 81 -8.14 10.47 19.97
N LYS A 82 -9.26 9.91 19.52
CA LYS A 82 -9.30 9.00 18.39
C LYS A 82 -9.26 9.77 17.07
N TYR A 83 -8.28 9.49 16.24
CA TYR A 83 -8.08 10.08 14.92
C TYR A 83 -8.19 9.03 13.82
N GLU A 84 -8.58 9.47 12.63
CA GLU A 84 -8.41 8.67 11.42
C GLU A 84 -6.92 8.50 11.12
N LEU A 85 -6.51 7.28 10.81
CA LEU A 85 -5.17 6.98 10.33
C LEU A 85 -5.18 7.00 8.79
N PRO A 86 -4.36 7.85 8.13
CA PRO A 86 -4.27 7.85 6.69
C PRO A 86 -3.61 6.56 6.17
N TRP A 87 -3.74 6.36 4.87
CA TRP A 87 -3.12 5.26 4.14
C TRP A 87 -1.95 5.78 3.32
N SER A 88 -0.93 4.94 3.18
CA SER A 88 0.20 5.18 2.29
C SER A 88 0.07 4.35 1.03
N VAL A 89 0.47 4.94 -0.09
CA VAL A 89 0.89 4.23 -1.29
C VAL A 89 2.39 4.43 -1.45
N ILE A 90 3.13 3.33 -1.52
CA ILE A 90 4.60 3.38 -1.57
C ILE A 90 5.07 2.66 -2.82
N TYR A 91 5.74 3.40 -3.70
CA TYR A 91 6.49 2.81 -4.80
C TYR A 91 7.87 2.42 -4.29
N LYS A 92 8.29 1.20 -4.60
CA LYS A 92 9.66 0.75 -4.36
C LYS A 92 10.26 0.11 -5.61
N GLY A 93 11.59 0.13 -5.66
CA GLY A 93 12.39 -0.40 -6.73
C GLY A 93 13.88 -0.36 -6.37
N GLY A 94 14.70 -0.95 -7.23
CA GLY A 94 16.16 -0.86 -7.13
C GLY A 94 16.67 0.51 -7.59
N MET A 95 17.64 0.53 -8.52
CA MET A 95 18.04 1.77 -9.19
C MET A 95 16.87 2.42 -9.92
N ALA A 96 16.68 3.73 -9.73
CA ALA A 96 15.52 4.48 -10.23
C ALA A 96 15.31 4.32 -11.75
N LYS A 97 16.37 4.19 -12.54
CA LYS A 97 16.31 3.99 -14.00
C LYS A 97 15.51 2.76 -14.46
N PHE A 98 15.35 1.76 -13.58
CA PHE A 98 14.59 0.55 -13.87
C PHE A 98 13.09 0.67 -13.56
N GLY A 99 12.66 1.77 -12.96
CA GLY A 99 11.27 2.02 -12.60
C GLY A 99 10.85 1.28 -11.33
N VAL A 100 9.54 1.26 -11.12
CA VAL A 100 8.89 0.70 -9.93
C VAL A 100 8.71 -0.81 -10.11
N THR A 101 9.09 -1.59 -9.10
CA THR A 101 8.92 -3.06 -9.07
C THR A 101 7.78 -3.50 -8.16
N GLU A 102 7.43 -2.67 -7.17
CA GLU A 102 6.32 -2.94 -6.27
C GLU A 102 5.59 -1.66 -5.84
N ILE A 103 4.29 -1.81 -5.56
CA ILE A 103 3.43 -0.75 -5.02
C ILE A 103 2.75 -1.28 -3.76
N GLN A 104 3.07 -0.71 -2.60
CA GLN A 104 2.59 -1.15 -1.30
C GLN A 104 1.44 -0.27 -0.81
N PHE A 105 0.46 -0.87 -0.13
CA PHE A 105 -0.72 -0.20 0.43
C PHE A 105 -0.93 -0.64 1.89
N HIS A 106 -0.74 0.29 2.81
CA HIS A 106 -1.01 0.04 4.23
C HIS A 106 -1.37 1.35 4.96
N PRO A 107 -2.10 1.28 6.08
CA PRO A 107 -2.25 2.41 6.97
C PRO A 107 -0.89 2.84 7.52
N ASN A 108 -0.64 4.15 7.62
CA ASN A 108 0.63 4.67 8.13
C ASN A 108 0.42 5.97 8.89
N LEU A 109 1.24 6.20 9.92
CA LEU A 109 1.26 7.49 10.60
C LEU A 109 1.81 8.59 9.67
N PRO A 110 1.34 9.84 9.87
CA PRO A 110 1.79 10.96 9.08
C PRO A 110 3.21 11.46 9.41
N ASP A 111 4.06 10.82 10.22
CA ASP A 111 5.48 11.24 10.20
C ASP A 111 6.13 10.70 8.92
N ILE A 112 5.99 11.54 7.89
CA ILE A 112 6.17 11.28 6.47
C ILE A 112 7.59 10.84 6.12
N ASP A 113 8.58 11.36 6.85
CA ASP A 113 10.00 11.22 6.51
C ASP A 113 10.62 9.91 7.01
N ILE A 114 9.90 9.15 7.83
CA ILE A 114 10.38 7.85 8.29
C ILE A 114 9.76 6.79 7.37
N ILE A 115 10.60 6.16 6.55
CA ILE A 115 10.23 4.98 5.75
C ILE A 115 9.95 3.78 6.69
N ASP A 116 10.59 3.80 7.87
CA ASP A 116 10.43 2.86 8.98
C ASP A 116 9.40 3.29 10.05
N SER A 117 8.59 4.34 9.85
CA SER A 117 7.63 4.72 10.91
C SER A 117 6.61 3.61 11.07
N SER A 118 6.41 3.25 12.34
CA SER A 118 5.52 2.20 12.84
C SER A 118 4.36 1.92 11.90
N GLN A 119 4.43 0.75 11.24
CA GLN A 119 3.25 0.13 10.65
C GLN A 119 2.12 0.18 11.67
N CYS A 120 0.87 0.30 11.20
CA CYS A 120 -0.33 0.22 12.05
C CYS A 120 -0.24 -1.02 12.96
N PHE A 121 0.25 -0.84 14.19
CA PHE A 121 0.64 -1.89 15.12
C PHE A 121 0.91 -1.25 16.48
N GLY A 122 0.29 -1.78 17.54
CA GLY A 122 0.27 -1.15 18.85
C GLY A 122 -1.15 -1.09 19.41
N SER A 123 -1.26 -0.97 20.72
CA SER A 123 -2.55 -0.88 21.43
C SER A 123 -3.36 0.38 21.11
N GLU A 124 -2.68 1.41 20.64
CA GLU A 124 -3.22 2.70 20.25
C GLU A 124 -3.88 2.65 18.87
N TYR A 125 -3.63 1.62 18.07
CA TYR A 125 -4.19 1.49 16.72
C TYR A 125 -5.38 0.52 16.69
N GLN A 126 -6.33 0.78 15.81
CA GLN A 126 -7.47 -0.09 15.56
C GLN A 126 -7.71 -0.29 14.07
N ASN A 127 -8.20 -1.48 13.71
CA ASN A 127 -8.51 -1.88 12.33
C ASN A 127 -7.29 -1.87 11.40
N CYS A 128 -6.15 -2.33 11.91
CA CYS A 128 -4.91 -2.53 11.16
C CYS A 128 -4.85 -3.88 10.43
N ALA A 129 -5.61 -4.87 10.92
CA ALA A 129 -5.86 -6.12 10.22
C ALA A 129 -7.05 -5.94 9.26
N PHE A 130 -6.80 -6.09 7.97
CA PHE A 130 -7.83 -5.94 6.94
C PHE A 130 -7.68 -6.98 5.83
N ASN A 131 -8.74 -7.16 5.04
CA ASN A 131 -8.72 -8.02 3.85
C ASN A 131 -9.30 -7.25 2.66
N PRO A 132 -8.48 -6.87 1.66
CA PRO A 132 -8.96 -6.06 0.54
C PRO A 132 -9.71 -6.87 -0.53
N ILE A 133 -9.72 -8.20 -0.47
CA ILE A 133 -10.25 -9.05 -1.55
C ILE A 133 -11.74 -8.82 -1.81
N GLN A 134 -12.56 -8.69 -0.75
CA GLN A 134 -13.98 -8.39 -0.94
C GLN A 134 -14.20 -6.98 -1.50
N SER A 135 -13.38 -6.01 -1.09
CA SER A 135 -13.41 -4.65 -1.60
C SER A 135 -13.05 -4.60 -3.10
N LEU A 136 -12.00 -5.32 -3.50
CA LEU A 136 -11.59 -5.51 -4.89
C LEU A 136 -12.71 -6.12 -5.74
N LYS A 137 -13.38 -7.16 -5.22
CA LYS A 137 -14.52 -7.78 -5.91
C LYS A 137 -15.64 -6.78 -6.18
N ARG A 138 -15.97 -5.89 -5.23
CA ARG A 138 -17.02 -4.87 -5.39
C ARG A 138 -16.74 -3.87 -6.51
N VAL A 139 -15.47 -3.69 -6.88
CA VAL A 139 -15.06 -2.78 -7.97
C VAL A 139 -14.72 -3.52 -9.27
N GLY A 140 -15.06 -4.80 -9.37
CA GLY A 140 -14.86 -5.60 -10.59
C GLY A 140 -13.43 -6.11 -10.78
N VAL A 141 -12.63 -6.19 -9.71
CA VAL A 141 -11.33 -6.89 -9.73
C VAL A 141 -11.54 -8.31 -9.23
N ASN A 142 -11.25 -9.29 -10.08
CA ASN A 142 -11.23 -10.70 -9.72
C ASN A 142 -9.87 -11.05 -9.09
N SER A 143 -9.90 -11.81 -8.01
CA SER A 143 -8.70 -12.27 -7.30
C SER A 143 -8.68 -13.79 -7.24
N LYS A 144 -7.65 -14.41 -7.83
CA LYS A 144 -7.40 -15.86 -7.72
C LYS A 144 -6.18 -16.09 -6.85
N MET A 145 -6.34 -16.77 -5.71
CA MET A 145 -5.21 -17.16 -4.87
C MET A 145 -4.34 -18.19 -5.63
N ILE A 146 -3.04 -18.00 -5.62
CA ILE A 146 -2.05 -18.84 -6.30
C ILE A 146 -1.34 -19.74 -5.29
N CYS A 147 -0.83 -19.14 -4.21
CA CYS A 147 -0.20 -19.85 -3.11
C CYS A 147 -0.36 -19.07 -1.80
N GLN A 148 -0.11 -19.78 -0.70
CA GLN A 148 -0.09 -19.23 0.64
C GLN A 148 1.09 -19.82 1.38
N ASP A 149 1.81 -18.97 2.11
CA ASP A 149 2.74 -19.37 3.14
C ASP A 149 2.22 -18.88 4.50
N SER A 150 2.32 -19.73 5.52
CA SER A 150 1.85 -19.43 6.88
C SER A 150 2.99 -19.71 7.84
N PHE A 151 3.31 -18.75 8.70
CA PHE A 151 4.49 -18.82 9.57
C PHE A 151 4.17 -18.42 11.02
N GLY A 152 4.81 -19.09 11.99
CA GLY A 152 4.56 -18.86 13.42
C GLY A 152 3.17 -19.34 13.87
N SER A 153 2.49 -18.55 14.72
CA SER A 153 1.05 -18.77 14.96
C SER A 153 0.30 -18.56 13.65
N GLY A 154 -0.57 -19.48 13.22
CA GLY A 154 -1.22 -19.47 11.91
C GLY A 154 -2.04 -18.23 11.53
N SER A 155 -2.04 -17.20 12.39
CA SER A 155 -2.45 -15.83 12.13
C SER A 155 -1.44 -15.01 11.32
N ASN A 156 -0.16 -15.40 11.19
CA ASN A 156 0.74 -14.73 10.25
C ASN A 156 0.80 -15.48 8.92
N PHE A 157 0.66 -14.74 7.84
CA PHE A 157 0.67 -15.34 6.51
C PHE A 157 1.14 -14.37 5.43
N GLN A 158 1.50 -14.94 4.29
CA GLN A 158 1.58 -14.28 3.00
C GLN A 158 0.74 -15.07 2.00
N LYS A 159 -0.18 -14.40 1.32
CA LYS A 159 -1.03 -14.98 0.28
C LYS A 159 -0.77 -14.27 -1.03
N VAL A 160 -0.44 -15.04 -2.07
CA VAL A 160 -0.24 -14.52 -3.41
C VAL A 160 -1.52 -14.66 -4.20
N TYR A 161 -1.96 -13.58 -4.83
CA TYR A 161 -3.12 -13.53 -5.70
C TYR A 161 -2.72 -13.09 -7.10
N LEU A 162 -3.36 -13.65 -8.12
CA LEU A 162 -3.45 -13.05 -9.44
C LEU A 162 -4.72 -12.19 -9.50
N LEU A 163 -4.53 -10.89 -9.75
CA LEU A 163 -5.60 -9.91 -9.93
C LEU A 163 -5.88 -9.72 -11.42
N THR A 164 -7.16 -9.71 -11.78
CA THR A 164 -7.62 -9.45 -13.16
C THR A 164 -8.81 -8.50 -13.15
N SER A 165 -8.85 -7.58 -14.12
CA SER A 165 -9.94 -6.62 -14.33
C SER A 165 -9.96 -6.22 -15.80
N SER A 166 -11.12 -5.83 -16.31
CA SER A 166 -11.26 -5.32 -17.68
C SER A 166 -10.30 -4.14 -17.92
N ASN A 167 -9.63 -4.14 -19.08
CA ASN A 167 -8.67 -3.13 -19.54
C ASN A 167 -7.43 -2.93 -18.63
N LYS A 168 -7.21 -3.84 -17.68
CA LYS A 168 -6.03 -3.86 -16.82
C LYS A 168 -5.13 -5.04 -17.18
N LYS A 169 -3.82 -4.86 -17.01
CA LYS A 169 -2.84 -5.95 -17.11
C LYS A 169 -3.03 -6.88 -15.90
N PRO A 170 -3.06 -8.22 -16.09
CA PRO A 170 -3.03 -9.17 -14.98
C PRO A 170 -1.84 -8.87 -14.06
N THR A 171 -2.10 -8.73 -12.77
CA THR A 171 -1.10 -8.25 -11.80
C THR A 171 -1.07 -9.18 -10.62
N TYR A 172 0.12 -9.60 -10.19
CA TYR A 172 0.26 -10.37 -8.97
C TYR A 172 0.19 -9.43 -7.77
N ALA A 173 -0.44 -9.90 -6.70
CA ALA A 173 -0.50 -9.19 -5.45
C ALA A 173 -0.13 -10.09 -4.28
N ILE A 174 0.53 -9.53 -3.28
CA ILE A 174 0.85 -10.19 -2.02
C ILE A 174 0.00 -9.54 -0.94
N TYR A 175 -0.80 -10.33 -0.26
CA TYR A 175 -1.53 -9.94 0.93
C TYR A 175 -0.87 -10.60 2.14
N SER A 176 -0.31 -9.79 3.03
CA SER A 176 0.37 -10.27 4.23
C SER A 176 -0.35 -9.82 5.49
N MET A 177 -0.31 -10.67 6.52
CA MET A 177 -0.78 -10.33 7.85
C MET A 177 0.28 -10.72 8.85
N SER A 178 0.56 -9.81 9.79
CA SER A 178 1.44 -10.04 10.92
C SER A 178 0.66 -9.73 12.21
N THR A 179 0.86 -10.56 13.22
CA THR A 179 0.16 -10.52 14.50
C THR A 179 1.15 -10.86 15.61
N GLY A 180 1.03 -10.16 16.74
CA GLY A 180 1.84 -10.38 17.92
C GLY A 180 1.16 -9.81 19.16
N SER A 181 1.82 -9.92 20.31
CA SER A 181 1.29 -9.38 21.58
C SER A 181 1.04 -7.88 21.56
N GLY A 182 1.75 -7.14 20.70
CA GLY A 182 1.59 -5.69 20.53
C GLY A 182 0.48 -5.27 19.55
N GLY A 183 -0.09 -6.20 18.78
CA GLY A 183 -1.14 -5.86 17.80
C GLY A 183 -1.08 -6.68 16.52
N SER A 184 -1.63 -6.11 15.44
CA SER A 184 -1.67 -6.74 14.11
C SER A 184 -1.43 -5.70 13.04
N SER A 185 -0.71 -6.04 11.99
CA SER A 185 -0.57 -5.22 10.78
C SER A 185 -0.95 -6.03 9.54
N THR A 186 -1.31 -5.32 8.49
CA THR A 186 -1.58 -5.90 7.17
C THR A 186 -0.90 -5.03 6.12
N ASP A 187 -0.33 -5.67 5.12
CA ASP A 187 0.14 -5.02 3.91
C ASP A 187 -0.47 -5.68 2.67
N PHE A 188 -0.64 -4.87 1.63
CA PHE A 188 -1.09 -5.33 0.33
C PHE A 188 -0.18 -4.74 -0.74
N ILE A 189 0.52 -5.62 -1.47
CA ILE A 189 1.57 -5.24 -2.41
C ILE A 189 1.16 -5.67 -3.81
N LEU A 190 1.24 -4.77 -4.79
CA LEU A 190 1.17 -5.11 -6.21
C LEU A 190 2.58 -5.30 -6.76
N ILE A 191 2.80 -6.35 -7.54
CA ILE A 191 4.08 -6.63 -8.20
C ILE A 191 3.99 -6.15 -9.66
N SER A 192 4.80 -5.15 -10.02
CA SER A 192 4.72 -4.47 -11.31
C SER A 192 5.64 -5.03 -12.39
N ASN A 193 6.67 -5.82 -12.03
CA ASN A 193 7.60 -6.43 -12.97
C ASN A 193 7.88 -7.91 -12.65
N PHE A 194 7.75 -8.77 -13.66
CA PHE A 194 8.55 -9.99 -13.78
C PHE A 194 9.50 -9.71 -14.94
N ILE A 195 10.80 -9.73 -14.65
CA ILE A 195 11.87 -9.69 -15.66
C ILE A 195 11.87 -11.03 -16.38
#